data_AF-A0A7Z0LVC3-F1
#
_entry.id   AF-A0A7Z0LVC3-F1
#
_cell.length_a   1.000
_cell.length_b   1.000
_cell.length_c   1.000
_cell.angle_alpha   90.00
_cell.angle_beta   90.00
_cell.angle_gamma   90.00
#
_symmetry.space_group_name_H-M   'P 1'
#
loop_
_entity.id
_entity.type
_entity.pdbx_description
1 polymer ?
#
loop_
_entity_poly.entity_id
_entity_poly.type
_entity_poly.pdbx_seq_one_letter_code
_entity_poly.pdbx_strand_id
1 'polypeptide(L)'
;MIEQADRAYWAETLPVMEMLSEFLTLTPVLRQQIVTASTDGRHLYFCPHYSATLSDESRRFLHAHLIWHCVAGHLTAPLVANRHRWHLACDHEVNVLLMALGLILPSNTLLFPVCVGRSAIDVYRWLAGHPDTSLEITADIHPAALWDYLPNTNPDQRMTALWRRRAHLIARDSDVLPERVAKFCEAR
;
A
#
# COMPACT_ATOMS: atom_id res chain seq x y z
N MET A 1 7.08 -13.34 17.25
CA MET A 1 7.25 -11.89 16.94
C MET A 1 6.02 -11.38 16.20
N ILE A 2 5.67 -10.10 16.29
CA ILE A 2 4.42 -9.53 15.71
C ILE A 2 4.23 -9.90 14.22
N GLU A 3 5.32 -9.91 13.45
CA GLU A 3 5.34 -10.35 12.04
C GLU A 3 4.75 -11.76 11.83
N GLN A 4 5.15 -12.72 12.68
CA GLN A 4 4.71 -14.10 12.56
C GLN A 4 3.23 -14.26 12.92
N ALA A 5 2.71 -13.40 13.80
CA ALA A 5 1.30 -13.40 14.17
C ALA A 5 0.42 -12.86 13.03
N ASP A 6 0.82 -11.77 12.37
CA ASP A 6 0.07 -11.21 11.24
C ASP A 6 0.10 -12.16 10.03
N ARG A 7 1.24 -12.81 9.76
CA ARG A 7 1.34 -13.84 8.71
C ARG A 7 0.47 -15.07 9.01
N ALA A 8 0.50 -15.58 10.24
CA ALA A 8 -0.34 -16.70 10.63
C ALA A 8 -1.84 -16.37 10.48
N TYR A 9 -2.25 -15.15 10.85
CA TYR A 9 -3.61 -14.68 10.63
C TYR A 9 -3.98 -14.67 9.14
N TRP A 10 -3.09 -14.18 8.26
CA TRP A 10 -3.36 -14.18 6.83
C TRP A 10 -3.33 -15.56 6.19
N ALA A 11 -2.53 -16.50 6.70
CA ALA A 11 -2.54 -17.88 6.21
C ALA A 11 -3.94 -18.50 6.29
N GLU A 12 -4.70 -18.15 7.33
CA GLU A 12 -6.06 -18.64 7.56
C GLU A 12 -7.13 -17.80 6.88
N THR A 13 -6.94 -16.48 6.79
CA THR A 13 -8.01 -15.54 6.40
C THR A 13 -7.86 -14.94 5.01
N LEU A 14 -6.63 -14.77 4.52
CA LEU A 14 -6.34 -14.11 3.25
C LEU A 14 -4.98 -14.60 2.69
N PRO A 15 -4.90 -15.82 2.14
CA PRO A 15 -3.62 -16.45 1.75
C PRO A 15 -2.77 -15.63 0.78
N VAL A 16 -3.38 -14.83 -0.08
CA VAL A 16 -2.63 -13.91 -0.97
C VAL A 16 -1.80 -12.91 -0.18
N MET A 17 -2.29 -12.43 0.97
CA MET A 17 -1.53 -11.53 1.83
C MET A 17 -0.39 -12.22 2.54
N GLU A 18 -0.59 -13.48 2.96
CA GLU A 18 0.47 -14.28 3.56
C GLU A 18 1.65 -14.43 2.58
N MET A 19 1.39 -14.92 1.36
CA MET A 19 2.42 -15.10 0.35
C MET A 19 3.10 -13.78 -0.06
N LEU A 20 2.33 -12.70 -0.29
CA LEU A 20 2.95 -11.42 -0.66
C LEU A 20 3.82 -10.85 0.47
N SER A 21 3.45 -11.10 1.73
CA SER A 21 4.20 -10.61 2.88
C SER A 21 5.56 -11.30 3.05
N GLU A 22 5.77 -12.51 2.53
CA GLU A 22 7.06 -13.23 2.59
C GLU A 22 8.17 -12.50 1.85
N PHE A 23 7.80 -11.64 0.89
CA PHE A 23 8.76 -10.89 0.09
C PHE A 23 9.27 -9.61 0.76
N LEU A 24 8.78 -9.27 1.95
CA LEU A 24 9.22 -8.09 2.69
C LEU A 24 9.75 -8.44 4.07
N THR A 25 10.72 -7.64 4.52
CA THR A 25 11.26 -7.68 5.89
C THR A 25 10.72 -6.51 6.71
N LEU A 26 10.08 -6.78 7.84
CA LEU A 26 9.70 -5.73 8.78
C LEU A 26 10.95 -5.10 9.39
N THR A 27 11.09 -3.78 9.23
CA THR A 27 12.30 -3.05 9.63
C THR A 27 11.94 -1.89 10.55
N PRO A 28 12.17 -2.00 11.87
CA PRO A 28 11.90 -0.91 12.79
C PRO A 28 12.88 0.24 12.55
N VAL A 29 12.36 1.46 12.56
CA VAL A 29 13.14 2.68 12.37
C VAL A 29 12.83 3.66 13.50
N LEU A 30 13.87 4.32 14.04
CA LEU A 30 13.70 5.27 15.13
C LEU A 30 12.82 6.45 14.72
N ARG A 31 12.00 6.95 15.66
CA ARG A 31 11.02 8.04 15.45
C ARG A 31 11.60 9.33 14.85
N GLN A 32 12.90 9.57 15.04
CA GLN A 32 13.61 10.72 14.49
C GLN A 32 13.74 10.68 12.96
N GLN A 33 13.58 9.51 12.33
CA GLN A 33 13.69 9.34 10.89
C GLN A 33 12.31 9.22 10.22
N ILE A 34 11.42 8.40 10.76
CA ILE A 34 10.02 8.29 10.31
C ILE A 34 9.05 8.29 11.49
N VAL A 35 7.87 8.88 11.29
CA VAL A 35 6.84 9.00 12.33
C VAL A 35 5.70 7.99 12.18
N THR A 36 5.55 7.38 11.00
CA THR A 36 4.54 6.36 10.68
C THR A 36 5.20 5.10 10.10
N ALA A 37 4.96 4.78 8.82
CA ALA A 37 5.52 3.64 8.10
C ALA A 37 5.67 3.96 6.61
N SER A 38 6.40 3.12 5.86
CA SER A 38 6.52 3.16 4.41
C SER A 38 7.17 1.87 3.89
N THR A 39 7.43 1.77 2.59
CA THR A 39 8.15 0.66 1.99
C THR A 39 8.97 1.06 0.77
N ASP A 40 10.09 0.37 0.55
CA ASP A 40 10.86 0.40 -0.69
C ASP A 40 10.58 -0.84 -1.58
N GLY A 41 9.64 -1.70 -1.18
CA GLY A 41 9.31 -2.97 -1.81
C GLY A 41 10.15 -4.17 -1.36
N ARG A 42 11.17 -3.97 -0.51
CA ARG A 42 11.95 -5.04 0.15
C ARG A 42 11.76 -5.01 1.66
N HIS A 43 11.66 -3.81 2.22
CA HIS A 43 11.49 -3.55 3.63
C HIS A 43 10.17 -2.82 3.86
N LEU A 44 9.47 -3.21 4.92
CA LEU A 44 8.40 -2.41 5.51
C LEU A 44 9.00 -1.65 6.68
N TYR A 45 9.29 -0.37 6.46
CA TYR A 45 9.84 0.50 7.48
C TYR A 45 8.72 1.00 8.36
N PHE A 46 8.87 0.91 9.68
CA PHE A 46 7.86 1.42 10.62
C PHE A 46 8.49 2.04 11.85
N CYS A 47 7.86 3.07 12.40
CA CYS A 47 8.18 3.61 13.71
C CYS A 47 7.61 2.68 14.80
N PRO A 48 8.42 2.08 15.68
CA PRO A 48 7.90 1.18 16.72
C PRO A 48 6.94 1.86 17.69
N HIS A 49 7.13 3.15 17.97
CA HIS A 49 6.24 3.91 18.84
C HIS A 49 4.85 4.06 18.22
N TYR A 50 4.78 4.39 16.92
CA TYR A 50 3.51 4.44 16.20
C TYR A 50 2.87 3.05 16.07
N SER A 51 3.65 2.03 15.69
CA SER A 51 3.12 0.66 15.59
C SER A 51 2.55 0.14 16.91
N ALA A 52 3.09 0.59 18.05
CA ALA A 52 2.58 0.21 19.37
C ALA A 52 1.23 0.87 19.73
N THR A 53 0.82 1.93 19.03
CA THR A 53 -0.50 2.56 19.24
C THR A 53 -1.58 1.95 18.35
N LEU A 54 -1.22 1.11 17.38
CA LEU A 54 -2.16 0.48 16.46
C LEU A 54 -2.82 -0.73 17.11
N SER A 55 -4.12 -0.89 16.89
CA SER A 55 -4.78 -2.18 17.08
C SER A 55 -4.21 -3.21 16.11
N ASP A 56 -4.44 -4.49 16.40
CA ASP A 56 -4.08 -5.58 15.50
C ASP A 56 -4.70 -5.42 14.10
N GLU A 57 -5.95 -4.96 14.04
CA GLU A 57 -6.65 -4.69 12.77
C GLU A 57 -6.01 -3.54 11.99
N SER A 58 -5.75 -2.41 12.66
CA SER A 58 -5.11 -1.25 12.03
C SER A 58 -3.69 -1.55 11.57
N ARG A 59 -2.93 -2.35 12.33
CA ARG A 59 -1.58 -2.79 11.94
C ARG A 59 -1.63 -3.70 10.72
N ARG A 60 -2.50 -4.71 10.69
CA ARG A 60 -2.66 -5.59 9.53
C ARG A 60 -3.11 -4.81 8.29
N PHE A 61 -4.04 -3.87 8.45
CA PHE A 61 -4.42 -2.97 7.36
C PHE A 61 -3.21 -2.19 6.84
N LEU A 62 -2.43 -1.56 7.71
CA LEU A 62 -1.24 -0.78 7.31
C LEU A 62 -0.20 -1.64 6.58
N HIS A 63 0.08 -2.84 7.08
CA HIS A 63 0.98 -3.77 6.40
C HIS A 63 0.44 -4.16 5.01
N ALA A 64 -0.86 -4.51 4.92
CA ALA A 64 -1.48 -4.86 3.66
C ALA A 64 -1.47 -3.68 2.67
N HIS A 65 -1.76 -2.49 3.14
CA HIS A 65 -1.72 -1.24 2.38
C HIS A 65 -0.36 -1.02 1.74
N LEU A 66 0.73 -1.08 2.53
CA LEU A 66 2.08 -0.91 2.02
C LEU A 66 2.50 -2.01 1.04
N ILE A 67 2.12 -3.28 1.29
CA ILE A 67 2.35 -4.38 0.35
C ILE A 67 1.62 -4.11 -0.97
N TRP A 68 0.38 -3.61 -0.92
CA TRP A 68 -0.41 -3.32 -2.11
C TRP A 68 0.05 -2.08 -2.87
N HIS A 69 0.74 -1.11 -2.24
CA HIS A 69 1.50 -0.11 -2.99
C HIS A 69 2.59 -0.76 -3.86
N CYS A 70 3.24 -1.81 -3.37
CA CYS A 70 4.23 -2.53 -4.16
C CYS A 70 3.59 -3.22 -5.37
N VAL A 71 2.50 -3.97 -5.14
CA VAL A 71 1.70 -4.62 -6.20
C VAL A 71 1.20 -3.60 -7.23
N ALA A 72 0.73 -2.44 -6.77
CA ALA A 72 0.19 -1.39 -7.61
C ALA A 72 1.24 -0.64 -8.44
N GLY A 73 2.53 -0.78 -8.10
CA GLY A 73 3.64 -0.06 -8.75
C GLY A 73 3.89 1.34 -8.18
N HIS A 74 3.36 1.64 -6.99
CA HIS A 74 3.44 2.96 -6.35
C HIS A 74 4.79 3.23 -5.64
N LEU A 75 5.76 2.33 -5.76
CA LEU A 75 7.15 2.55 -5.31
C LEU A 75 7.80 3.76 -6.03
N THR A 76 7.31 4.08 -7.21
CA THR A 76 7.70 5.28 -7.97
C THR A 76 6.48 6.18 -8.18
N ALA A 77 6.73 7.46 -8.45
CA ALA A 77 5.69 8.39 -8.86
C ALA A 77 5.98 8.92 -10.27
N PRO A 78 4.95 9.08 -11.12
CA PRO A 78 5.10 9.83 -12.37
C PRO A 78 5.40 11.31 -12.08
N LEU A 79 5.80 12.05 -13.11
CA LEU A 79 5.95 13.50 -13.01
C LEU A 79 4.56 14.14 -12.81
N VAL A 80 4.30 14.55 -11.57
CA VAL A 80 3.04 15.17 -11.12
C VAL A 80 3.31 16.52 -10.48
N ALA A 81 2.42 17.48 -10.70
CA ALA A 81 2.57 18.83 -10.14
C ALA A 81 2.31 18.91 -8.63
N ASN A 82 1.58 17.94 -8.07
CA ASN A 82 1.20 17.92 -6.65
C ASN A 82 1.38 16.49 -6.11
N ARG A 83 2.39 16.28 -5.25
CA ARG A 83 2.73 14.98 -4.68
C ARG A 83 1.69 14.48 -3.66
N HIS A 84 1.12 15.37 -2.85
CA HIS A 84 0.07 15.03 -1.89
C HIS A 84 -1.17 14.48 -2.59
N ARG A 85 -1.62 15.14 -3.66
CA ARG A 85 -2.75 14.66 -4.47
C ARG A 85 -2.47 13.31 -5.12
N TRP A 86 -1.23 13.06 -5.53
CA TRP A 86 -0.83 11.75 -6.06
C TRP A 86 -0.89 10.67 -4.98
N HIS A 87 -0.41 10.98 -3.78
CA HIS A 87 -0.50 10.09 -2.63
C HIS A 87 -1.94 9.68 -2.34
N LEU A 88 -2.87 10.63 -2.19
CA LEU A 88 -4.29 10.35 -1.97
C LEU A 88 -4.91 9.46 -3.05
N ALA A 89 -4.48 9.64 -4.30
CA ALA A 89 -4.96 8.84 -5.41
C ALA A 89 -4.46 7.39 -5.36
N CYS A 90 -3.19 7.20 -5.02
CA CYS A 90 -2.58 5.88 -4.80
C CYS A 90 -3.26 5.15 -3.65
N ASP A 91 -3.44 5.82 -2.51
CA ASP A 91 -4.07 5.26 -1.31
C ASP A 91 -5.50 4.81 -1.61
N HIS A 92 -6.27 5.65 -2.30
CA HIS A 92 -7.64 5.28 -2.72
C HIS A 92 -7.64 4.03 -3.60
N GLU A 93 -6.75 3.94 -4.60
CA GLU A 93 -6.67 2.76 -5.48
C GLU A 93 -6.33 1.50 -4.67
N VAL A 94 -5.34 1.57 -3.79
CA VAL A 94 -4.93 0.48 -2.91
C VAL A 94 -6.04 0.07 -1.94
N ASN A 95 -6.69 1.03 -1.29
CA ASN A 95 -7.74 0.76 -0.31
C ASN A 95 -8.97 0.12 -0.95
N VAL A 96 -9.31 0.50 -2.19
CA VAL A 96 -10.39 -0.16 -2.95
C VAL A 96 -10.04 -1.61 -3.28
N LEU A 97 -8.77 -1.93 -3.59
CA LEU A 97 -8.33 -3.30 -3.83
C LEU A 97 -8.37 -4.14 -2.56
N LEU A 98 -7.89 -3.60 -1.43
CA LEU A 98 -7.96 -4.25 -0.12
C LEU A 98 -9.41 -4.52 0.32
N MET A 99 -10.30 -3.55 0.10
CA MET A 99 -11.73 -3.74 0.35
C MET A 99 -12.31 -4.87 -0.51
N ALA A 100 -11.94 -4.93 -1.79
CA ALA A 100 -12.39 -6.00 -2.68
C ALA A 100 -11.89 -7.39 -2.26
N LEU A 101 -10.71 -7.47 -1.65
CA LEU A 101 -10.14 -8.68 -1.05
C LEU A 101 -10.81 -9.11 0.27
N GLY A 102 -11.78 -8.34 0.77
CA GLY A 102 -12.46 -8.62 2.02
C GLY A 102 -11.66 -8.24 3.28
N LEU A 103 -10.62 -7.41 3.13
CA LEU A 103 -9.86 -6.93 4.28
C LEU A 103 -10.69 -5.88 5.06
N ILE A 104 -10.68 -6.01 6.39
CA ILE A 104 -11.37 -5.07 7.28
C ILE A 104 -10.60 -3.75 7.27
N LEU A 105 -11.22 -2.70 6.75
CA LEU A 105 -10.66 -1.35 6.71
C LEU A 105 -10.97 -0.60 8.02
N PRO A 106 -9.99 0.08 8.65
CA PRO A 106 -10.25 1.06 9.69
C PRO A 106 -11.30 2.10 9.28
N SER A 107 -12.08 2.61 10.24
CA SER A 107 -13.18 3.55 9.95
C SER A 107 -12.73 4.88 9.33
N ASN A 108 -11.46 5.23 9.50
CA ASN A 108 -10.83 6.44 8.97
C ASN A 108 -10.01 6.18 7.70
N THR A 109 -10.15 5.01 7.06
CA THR A 109 -9.46 4.71 5.81
C THR A 109 -9.92 5.65 4.68
N LEU A 110 -8.95 6.23 3.99
CA LEU A 110 -9.17 7.12 2.85
C LEU A 110 -9.86 6.38 1.68
N LEU A 111 -11.07 6.82 1.34
CA LEU A 111 -11.82 6.36 0.17
C LEU A 111 -12.63 7.50 -0.42
N PHE A 112 -12.63 7.60 -1.75
CA PHE A 112 -13.50 8.49 -2.52
C PHE A 112 -14.56 7.64 -3.25
N PRO A 113 -15.78 7.46 -2.70
CA PRO A 113 -16.75 6.48 -3.22
C PRO A 113 -17.07 6.64 -4.73
N VAL A 114 -17.12 7.88 -5.22
CA VAL A 114 -17.37 8.20 -6.65
C VAL A 114 -16.25 7.77 -7.60
N CYS A 115 -15.08 7.45 -7.04
CA CYS A 115 -13.88 7.04 -7.76
C CYS A 115 -13.57 5.54 -7.62
N VAL A 116 -14.45 4.74 -7.01
CA VAL A 116 -14.24 3.29 -6.88
C VAL A 116 -14.05 2.65 -8.25
N GLY A 117 -12.90 1.98 -8.45
CA GLY A 117 -12.53 1.32 -9.70
C GLY A 117 -11.84 2.21 -10.73
N ARG A 118 -11.62 3.49 -10.44
CA ARG A 118 -10.78 4.37 -11.26
C ARG A 118 -9.30 4.12 -10.96
N SER A 119 -8.45 4.37 -11.96
CA SER A 119 -7.01 4.28 -11.80
C SER A 119 -6.47 5.41 -10.91
N ALA A 120 -5.30 5.24 -10.30
CA ALA A 120 -4.64 6.31 -9.53
C ALA A 120 -4.48 7.61 -10.36
N ILE A 121 -4.17 7.54 -11.66
CA ILE A 121 -4.05 8.74 -12.50
C ILE A 121 -5.40 9.43 -12.75
N ASP A 122 -6.50 8.68 -12.85
CA ASP A 122 -7.83 9.25 -13.02
C ASP A 122 -8.36 9.85 -11.71
N VAL A 123 -8.08 9.21 -10.57
CA VAL A 123 -8.36 9.75 -9.24
C VAL A 123 -7.56 11.03 -9.02
N TYR A 124 -6.27 11.04 -9.38
CA TYR A 124 -5.41 12.20 -9.29
C TYR A 124 -5.95 13.40 -10.08
N ARG A 125 -6.45 13.16 -11.31
CA ARG A 125 -7.10 14.19 -12.14
C ARG A 125 -8.41 14.67 -11.53
N TRP A 126 -9.24 13.75 -11.04
CA TRP A 126 -10.50 14.09 -10.38
C TRP A 126 -10.29 14.94 -9.13
N LEU A 127 -9.27 14.63 -8.33
CA LEU A 127 -8.90 15.39 -7.13
C LEU A 127 -8.47 16.84 -7.42
N ALA A 128 -8.23 17.22 -8.68
CA ALA A 128 -8.01 18.63 -9.03
C ALA A 128 -9.26 19.50 -8.78
N GLY A 129 -10.45 18.90 -8.79
CA GLY A 129 -11.71 19.54 -8.41
C GLY A 129 -12.15 19.27 -6.97
N HIS A 130 -11.33 18.58 -6.16
CA HIS A 130 -11.64 18.34 -4.75
C HIS A 130 -11.61 19.68 -3.98
N PRO A 131 -12.62 19.98 -3.14
CA PRO A 131 -12.75 21.29 -2.50
C PRO A 131 -11.56 21.61 -1.58
N ASP A 132 -11.05 20.60 -0.86
CA ASP A 132 -9.85 20.74 -0.04
C ASP A 132 -9.20 19.37 0.22
N THR A 133 -8.08 19.08 -0.44
CA THR A 133 -7.33 17.82 -0.25
C THR A 133 -6.50 17.80 1.04
N SER A 134 -6.37 18.92 1.75
CA SER A 134 -5.57 19.00 2.98
C SER A 134 -6.28 18.41 4.21
N LEU A 135 -7.60 18.23 4.11
CA LEU A 135 -8.42 17.57 5.13
C LEU A 135 -8.29 16.05 5.10
N GLU A 136 -7.75 15.50 4.01
CA GLU A 136 -7.59 14.07 3.80
C GLU A 136 -6.31 13.56 4.47
N ILE A 137 -6.42 12.43 5.18
CA ILE A 137 -5.34 11.84 5.98
C ILE A 137 -4.86 10.55 5.32
N THR A 138 -3.55 10.45 5.11
CA THR A 138 -2.88 9.25 4.59
C THR A 138 -2.38 8.37 5.75
N ALA A 139 -2.32 7.06 5.54
CA ALA A 139 -1.96 6.11 6.60
C ALA A 139 -0.44 6.04 6.86
N ASP A 140 0.35 6.41 5.85
CA ASP A 140 1.78 6.20 5.78
C ASP A 140 2.50 7.36 5.08
N ILE A 141 3.81 7.20 4.86
CA ILE A 141 4.61 8.03 3.97
C ILE A 141 4.62 7.35 2.60
N HIS A 142 4.11 8.01 1.57
CA HIS A 142 4.06 7.46 0.22
C HIS A 142 5.42 6.86 -0.19
N PRO A 143 5.48 5.62 -0.70
CA PRO A 143 6.73 4.93 -1.03
C PRO A 143 7.70 5.75 -1.90
N ALA A 144 7.20 6.45 -2.92
CA ALA A 144 8.02 7.31 -3.79
C ALA A 144 8.64 8.55 -3.09
N ALA A 145 8.25 8.86 -1.85
CA ALA A 145 8.80 9.92 -1.01
C ALA A 145 9.67 9.39 0.14
N LEU A 146 9.83 8.08 0.29
CA LEU A 146 10.56 7.48 1.40
C LEU A 146 12.02 7.95 1.50
N TRP A 147 12.67 8.19 0.37
CA TRP A 147 14.04 8.66 0.29
C TRP A 147 14.26 10.06 0.92
N ASP A 148 13.20 10.87 1.05
CA ASP A 148 13.25 12.15 1.78
C ASP A 148 13.48 11.94 3.30
N TYR A 149 13.17 10.74 3.81
CA TYR A 149 13.28 10.37 5.22
C TYR A 149 14.44 9.39 5.50
N LEU A 150 14.68 8.45 4.58
CA LEU A 150 15.69 7.41 4.70
C LEU A 150 16.63 7.43 3.50
N PRO A 151 17.85 7.98 3.63
CA PRO A 151 18.83 7.97 2.55
C PRO A 151 19.09 6.54 2.03
N ASN A 152 19.30 6.41 0.72
CA ASN A 152 19.54 5.15 0.01
C ASN A 152 18.31 4.23 -0.16
N THR A 153 17.10 4.69 0.14
CA THR A 153 15.84 3.99 -0.19
C THR A 153 15.24 4.45 -1.52
N ASN A 154 16.11 4.82 -2.47
CA ASN A 154 15.66 5.31 -3.78
C ASN A 154 14.85 4.23 -4.51
N PRO A 155 13.82 4.61 -5.29
CA PRO A 155 13.00 3.64 -6.00
C PRO A 155 13.84 2.77 -6.95
N ASP A 156 13.90 1.46 -6.68
CA ASP A 156 14.60 0.50 -7.53
C ASP A 156 13.67 0.00 -8.64
N GLN A 157 14.02 0.30 -9.90
CA GLN A 157 13.29 -0.18 -11.06
C GLN A 157 13.24 -1.72 -11.13
N ARG A 158 14.29 -2.41 -10.63
CA ARG A 158 14.30 -3.87 -10.55
C ARG A 158 13.27 -4.36 -9.55
N MET A 159 13.15 -3.68 -8.41
CA MET A 159 12.12 -3.99 -7.41
C MET A 159 10.72 -3.81 -7.98
N THR A 160 10.48 -2.72 -8.71
CA THR A 160 9.21 -2.49 -9.42
C THR A 160 8.90 -3.63 -10.41
N ALA A 161 9.90 -4.06 -11.20
CA ALA A 161 9.72 -5.18 -12.13
C ALA A 161 9.47 -6.53 -11.42
N LEU A 162 10.06 -6.76 -10.25
CA LEU A 162 9.81 -7.95 -9.44
C LEU A 162 8.37 -7.96 -8.91
N TRP A 163 7.88 -6.84 -8.38
CA TRP A 163 6.50 -6.73 -7.92
C TRP A 163 5.48 -6.84 -9.04
N ARG A 164 5.76 -6.30 -10.23
CA ARG A 164 4.96 -6.55 -11.43
C ARG A 164 4.85 -8.04 -11.73
N ARG A 165 5.97 -8.78 -11.71
CA ARG A 165 5.94 -10.24 -11.94
C ARG A 165 5.10 -10.95 -10.87
N ARG A 166 5.20 -10.55 -9.60
CA ARG A 166 4.39 -11.10 -8.51
C ARG A 166 2.90 -10.81 -8.72
N ALA A 167 2.53 -9.60 -9.14
CA ALA A 167 1.15 -9.26 -9.50
C ALA A 167 0.60 -10.19 -10.61
N HIS A 168 1.38 -10.44 -11.66
CA HIS A 168 0.96 -11.39 -12.70
C HIS A 168 0.86 -12.83 -12.21
N LEU A 169 1.73 -13.26 -11.29
CA LEU A 169 1.66 -14.60 -10.71
C LEU A 169 0.36 -14.77 -9.91
N ILE A 170 0.03 -13.82 -9.03
CA ILE A 170 -1.19 -13.91 -8.20
C ILE A 170 -2.47 -13.89 -9.04
N ALA A 171 -2.47 -13.14 -10.16
CA ALA A 171 -3.61 -13.12 -11.07
C ALA A 171 -3.83 -14.47 -11.79
N ARG A 172 -2.76 -15.21 -12.07
CA ARG A 172 -2.81 -16.49 -12.79
C ARG A 172 -3.12 -17.69 -11.90
N ASP A 173 -2.71 -17.63 -10.64
CA ASP A 173 -2.77 -18.77 -9.72
C ASP A 173 -4.12 -18.89 -8.98
N SER A 174 -5.03 -17.93 -9.13
CA SER A 174 -6.15 -17.80 -8.21
C SER A 174 -7.52 -17.76 -8.89
N ASP A 175 -8.18 -18.92 -8.90
CA ASP A 175 -9.66 -19.01 -9.00
C ASP A 175 -10.37 -18.32 -7.81
N VAL A 176 -9.62 -17.73 -6.87
CA VAL A 176 -10.08 -17.17 -5.59
C VAL A 176 -9.97 -15.65 -5.53
N LEU A 177 -9.21 -15.00 -6.43
CA LEU A 177 -9.12 -13.54 -6.45
C LEU A 177 -10.43 -12.94 -6.99
N PRO A 178 -10.99 -11.91 -6.34
CA PRO A 178 -12.08 -11.13 -6.91
C PRO A 178 -11.70 -10.63 -8.30
N GLU A 179 -12.61 -10.72 -9.27
CA GLU A 179 -12.36 -10.41 -10.69
C GLU A 179 -11.68 -9.04 -10.90
N ARG A 180 -12.11 -8.03 -10.14
CA ARG A 180 -11.52 -6.69 -10.17
C ARG A 180 -10.04 -6.70 -9.81
N VAL A 181 -9.67 -7.46 -8.78
CA VAL A 181 -8.31 -7.54 -8.27
C VAL A 181 -7.43 -8.32 -9.25
N ALA A 182 -7.94 -9.43 -9.79
CA ALA A 182 -7.24 -10.20 -10.82
C ALA A 182 -6.92 -9.32 -12.05
N LYS A 183 -7.95 -8.64 -12.60
CA LYS A 183 -7.79 -7.71 -13.74
C LYS A 183 -6.81 -6.57 -13.45
N PHE A 184 -6.85 -6.04 -12.22
CA PHE A 184 -5.89 -5.02 -11.80
C PHE A 184 -4.46 -5.54 -11.88
N CYS A 185 -4.21 -6.72 -11.30
CA CYS A 185 -2.90 -7.35 -11.25
C CYS A 185 -2.35 -7.75 -12.63
N GLU A 186 -3.21 -8.17 -13.56
CA GLU A 186 -2.85 -8.45 -14.97
C GLU A 186 -2.41 -7.20 -15.74
N ALA A 187 -2.92 -6.03 -15.36
CA ALA A 187 -2.69 -4.77 -16.08
C ALA A 187 -1.47 -3.97 -15.58
N ARG A 188 -0.73 -4.45 -14.59
CA ARG A 188 0.39 -3.72 -13.97
C ARG A 188 1.69 -3.79 -14.76
#